data_AF-A0A843HRX5-F1
#
_entry.id   AF-A0A843HRX5-F1
#
_cell.length_a   1.000
_cell.length_b   1.000
_cell.length_c   1.000
_cell.angle_alpha   90.00
_cell.angle_beta   90.00
_cell.angle_gamma   90.00
#
_symmetry.space_group_name_H-M   'P 1'
#
loop_
_entity.id
_entity.type
_entity.pdbx_description
1 polymer ?
#
loop_
_entity_poly.entity_id
_entity_poly.type
_entity_poly.pdbx_seq_one_letter_code
_entity_poly.pdbx_strand_id
1 'polypeptide(L)'
;MNETIKKAMEIIESNKENKRSAWNRGVNVYAFELLEELNEAIEGGYFEAEDLQAYKLIEKAFLNGADDFEQYSWGGCSLIYNSDIAERLCNPTELKRTRNGERRPNAREKWLDTQARALFQASNRAKRAIRKALEA
;
A
#
# COMPACT_ATOMS: atom_id res chain seq x y z
N MET A 1 13.91 12.45 5.08
CA MET A 1 12.69 11.76 5.52
C MET A 1 12.05 12.54 6.66
N ASN A 2 10.79 12.95 6.49
CA ASN A 2 9.92 13.53 7.49
C ASN A 2 9.79 12.61 8.73
N GLU A 3 9.89 13.19 9.93
CA GLU A 3 9.93 12.43 11.18
C GLU A 3 8.62 11.67 11.47
N THR A 4 7.47 12.25 11.13
CA THR A 4 6.17 11.58 11.29
C THR A 4 6.05 10.37 10.36
N ILE A 5 6.52 10.48 9.12
CA ILE A 5 6.52 9.37 8.17
C ILE A 5 7.44 8.24 8.66
N LYS A 6 8.65 8.58 9.12
CA LYS A 6 9.57 7.61 9.72
C LYS A 6 8.93 6.85 10.88
N LYS A 7 8.34 7.56 11.85
CA LYS A 7 7.61 6.95 12.98
C LYS A 7 6.45 6.07 12.50
N ALA A 8 5.70 6.49 11.47
CA ALA A 8 4.61 5.70 10.91
C ALA A 8 5.10 4.36 10.33
N MET A 9 6.24 4.37 9.62
CA MET A 9 6.87 3.13 9.11
C MET A 9 7.29 2.20 10.27
N GLU A 10 7.89 2.74 11.34
CA GLU A 10 8.27 1.98 12.53
C GLU A 10 7.04 1.35 13.25
N ILE A 11 5.92 2.06 13.30
CA ILE A 11 4.66 1.56 13.87
C ILE A 11 4.10 0.38 13.04
N ILE A 12 4.21 0.44 11.72
CA ILE A 12 3.76 -0.65 10.83
C ILE A 12 4.67 -1.87 10.98
N GLU A 13 5.98 -1.64 11.04
CA GLU A 13 7.01 -2.67 11.12
C GLU A 13 7.00 -3.40 12.47
N SER A 14 6.74 -2.69 13.57
CA SER A 14 6.67 -3.31 14.91
C SER A 14 5.41 -4.15 15.15
N ASN A 15 4.36 -3.97 14.33
CA ASN A 15 3.10 -4.69 14.50
C ASN A 15 3.18 -6.14 13.99
N LYS A 16 3.24 -7.10 14.91
CA LYS A 16 3.33 -8.54 14.62
C LYS A 16 2.18 -9.09 13.76
N GLU A 17 0.97 -8.54 13.89
CA GLU A 17 -0.20 -8.97 13.09
C GLU A 17 0.03 -8.74 11.60
N ASN A 18 0.77 -7.69 11.27
CA ASN A 18 1.09 -7.32 9.90
C ASN A 18 2.11 -8.26 9.24
N LYS A 19 2.68 -9.24 9.97
CA LYS A 19 3.70 -10.16 9.44
C LYS A 19 3.25 -11.62 9.35
N ARG A 20 2.03 -11.93 9.81
CA ARG A 20 1.53 -13.31 9.97
C ARG A 20 1.28 -14.08 8.68
N SER A 21 0.95 -13.39 7.58
CA SER A 21 0.62 -14.01 6.29
C SER A 21 1.37 -13.36 5.14
N ALA A 22 1.50 -14.08 4.02
CA ALA A 22 2.07 -13.50 2.79
C ALA A 22 1.29 -12.25 2.34
N TRP A 23 -0.05 -12.33 2.37
CA TRP A 23 -0.93 -11.19 2.15
C TRP A 23 -0.57 -9.98 3.01
N ASN A 24 -0.49 -10.15 4.34
CA ASN A 24 -0.22 -9.03 5.24
C ASN A 24 1.18 -8.43 5.03
N ARG A 25 2.16 -9.27 4.68
CA ARG A 25 3.52 -8.82 4.33
C ARG A 25 3.51 -8.03 3.02
N GLY A 26 2.82 -8.50 1.99
CA GLY A 26 2.67 -7.75 0.73
C GLY A 26 1.93 -6.42 0.92
N VAL A 27 0.88 -6.39 1.76
CA VAL A 27 0.20 -5.14 2.16
C VAL A 27 1.13 -4.19 2.91
N ASN A 28 2.08 -4.69 3.71
CA ASN A 28 3.09 -3.84 4.35
C ASN A 28 4.03 -3.20 3.33
N VAL A 29 4.47 -3.95 2.32
CA VAL A 29 5.33 -3.40 1.26
C VAL A 29 4.61 -2.24 0.56
N TYR A 30 3.35 -2.44 0.13
CA TYR A 30 2.56 -1.36 -0.43
C TYR A 30 2.38 -0.18 0.54
N ALA A 31 2.23 -0.44 1.84
CA ALA A 31 2.07 0.65 2.81
C ALA A 31 3.36 1.47 2.99
N PHE A 32 4.53 0.83 2.87
CA PHE A 32 5.82 1.53 2.88
C PHE A 32 6.02 2.34 1.61
N GLU A 33 5.75 1.79 0.43
CA GLU A 33 5.83 2.51 -0.84
C GLU A 33 4.94 3.77 -0.82
N LEU A 34 3.68 3.66 -0.36
CA LEU A 34 2.78 4.81 -0.21
C LEU A 34 3.32 5.88 0.77
N LEU A 35 3.99 5.46 1.84
CA LEU A 35 4.59 6.38 2.81
C LEU A 35 5.85 7.05 2.27
N GLU A 36 6.66 6.32 1.50
CA GLU A 36 7.84 6.84 0.80
C GLU A 36 7.42 7.87 -0.26
N GLU A 37 6.42 7.58 -1.09
CA GLU A 37 5.86 8.53 -2.06
C GLU A 37 5.31 9.79 -1.39
N LEU A 38 4.61 9.65 -0.26
CA LEU A 38 4.14 10.79 0.52
C LEU A 38 5.30 11.60 1.12
N ASN A 39 6.37 10.94 1.56
CA ASN A 39 7.57 11.62 2.04
C ASN A 39 8.23 12.43 0.92
N GLU A 40 8.36 11.84 -0.27
CA GLU A 40 8.88 12.54 -1.46
C GLU A 40 8.00 13.73 -1.83
N ALA A 41 6.67 13.59 -1.75
CA ALA A 41 5.75 14.70 -1.96
C ALA A 41 5.95 15.84 -0.95
N ILE A 42 6.20 15.52 0.33
CA ILE A 42 6.53 16.51 1.36
C ILE A 42 7.86 17.20 1.08
N GLU A 43 8.91 16.43 0.80
CA GLU A 43 10.24 16.98 0.52
C GLU A 43 10.27 17.82 -0.77
N GLY A 44 9.44 17.46 -1.75
CA GLY A 44 9.27 18.20 -3.00
C GLY A 44 8.32 19.40 -2.93
N GLY A 45 7.64 19.63 -1.79
CA GLY A 45 6.67 20.71 -1.63
C GLY A 45 5.35 20.50 -2.39
N TYR A 46 5.03 19.26 -2.75
CA TYR A 46 3.74 18.87 -3.36
C TYR A 46 2.69 18.47 -2.32
N PHE A 47 3.10 18.33 -1.06
CA PHE A 47 2.23 18.05 0.09
C PHE A 47 2.76 18.76 1.33
N GLU A 48 1.93 19.52 2.04
CA GLU A 48 2.36 20.22 3.25
C GLU A 48 2.41 19.26 4.45
N ALA A 49 3.46 19.34 5.28
CA ALA A 49 3.60 18.44 6.42
C ALA A 49 2.46 18.60 7.45
N GLU A 50 1.90 19.82 7.56
CA GLU A 50 0.77 20.16 8.40
C GLU A 50 -0.51 19.42 7.98
N ASP A 51 -0.64 19.08 6.69
CA ASP A 51 -1.78 18.36 6.13
C ASP A 51 -1.81 16.87 6.50
N LEU A 52 -0.76 16.35 7.16
CA LEU A 52 -0.75 14.98 7.73
C LEU A 52 -1.83 14.77 8.81
N GLN A 53 -2.43 15.84 9.34
CA GLN A 53 -3.59 15.74 10.25
C GLN A 53 -4.90 15.41 9.50
N ALA A 54 -4.94 15.64 8.18
CA ALA A 54 -6.15 15.52 7.37
C ALA A 54 -6.18 14.20 6.59
N TYR A 55 -6.91 13.21 7.13
CA TYR A 55 -7.04 11.86 6.56
C TYR A 55 -7.42 11.84 5.06
N LYS A 56 -8.27 12.78 4.63
CA LYS A 56 -8.70 12.92 3.23
C LYS A 56 -7.60 13.46 2.32
N LEU A 57 -6.74 14.35 2.82
CA LEU A 57 -5.62 14.88 2.02
C LEU A 57 -4.55 13.81 1.84
N ILE A 58 -4.25 13.05 2.89
CA ILE A 58 -3.34 11.90 2.79
C ILE A 58 -3.86 10.87 1.77
N GLU A 59 -5.16 10.54 1.80
CA GLU A 59 -5.73 9.60 0.83
C GLU A 59 -5.64 10.12 -0.61
N LYS A 60 -5.87 11.41 -0.83
CA LYS A 60 -5.68 12.01 -2.16
C LYS A 60 -4.23 11.95 -2.62
N ALA A 61 -3.27 12.18 -1.72
CA ALA A 61 -1.85 12.06 -2.05
C ALA A 61 -1.50 10.61 -2.43
N PHE A 62 -1.96 9.62 -1.65
CA PHE A 62 -1.76 8.20 -1.95
C PHE A 62 -2.39 7.75 -3.27
N LEU A 63 -3.49 8.38 -3.70
CA LEU A 63 -4.15 8.06 -4.97
C LEU A 63 -3.45 8.69 -6.18
N ASN A 64 -2.51 9.62 -5.99
CA ASN A 64 -1.74 10.24 -7.07
C ASN A 64 -2.59 10.66 -8.29
N GLY A 65 -3.75 11.29 -8.02
CA GLY A 65 -4.68 11.75 -9.06
C GLY A 65 -5.69 10.70 -9.57
N ALA A 66 -5.63 9.46 -9.12
CA ALA A 66 -6.69 8.47 -9.32
C ALA A 66 -7.91 8.76 -8.43
N ASP A 67 -9.09 8.35 -8.87
CA ASP A 67 -10.36 8.45 -8.14
C ASP A 67 -10.44 7.42 -7.01
N ASP A 68 -9.87 6.24 -7.23
CA ASP A 68 -9.80 5.14 -6.26
C ASP A 68 -8.62 4.18 -6.54
N PHE A 69 -8.44 3.18 -5.67
CA PHE A 69 -7.36 2.20 -5.82
C PHE A 69 -7.58 1.21 -6.96
N GLU A 70 -8.80 1.08 -7.50
CA GLU A 70 -9.04 0.30 -8.70
C GLU A 70 -8.44 1.03 -9.90
N GLN A 71 -8.77 2.31 -10.08
CA GLN A 71 -8.17 3.14 -11.12
C GLN A 71 -6.65 3.29 -10.93
N TYR A 72 -6.17 3.46 -9.70
CA TYR A 72 -4.73 3.51 -9.40
C TYR A 72 -4.01 2.23 -9.84
N SER A 73 -4.57 1.07 -9.49
CA SER A 73 -4.00 -0.24 -9.83
C SER A 73 -4.03 -0.48 -11.35
N TRP A 74 -5.20 -0.33 -11.97
CA TRP A 74 -5.39 -0.53 -13.40
C TRP A 74 -4.68 0.52 -14.27
N GLY A 75 -4.49 1.73 -13.76
CA GLY A 75 -3.77 2.83 -14.39
C GLY A 75 -2.25 2.68 -14.33
N GLY A 76 -1.73 1.65 -13.66
CA GLY A 76 -0.30 1.37 -13.60
C GLY A 76 0.47 2.26 -12.63
N CYS A 77 -0.19 2.79 -11.60
CA CYS A 77 0.47 3.55 -10.52
C CYS A 77 1.20 2.65 -9.51
N SER A 78 1.20 1.33 -9.71
CA SER A 78 1.94 0.35 -8.90
C SER A 78 2.42 -0.81 -9.80
N LEU A 79 2.47 -2.05 -9.31
CA LEU A 79 2.88 -3.19 -10.13
C LEU A 79 1.89 -3.40 -11.29
N ILE A 80 2.46 -3.66 -12.48
CA ILE A 80 1.70 -3.81 -13.73
C ILE A 80 1.56 -5.30 -14.11
N TYR A 81 2.57 -6.12 -13.81
CA TYR A 81 2.57 -7.52 -14.20
C TYR A 81 1.91 -8.41 -13.16
N ASN A 82 0.99 -9.26 -13.62
CA ASN A 82 0.31 -10.26 -12.79
C ASN A 82 1.26 -11.14 -11.97
N SER A 83 2.43 -11.48 -12.54
CA SER A 83 3.46 -12.28 -11.86
C SER A 83 3.97 -11.59 -10.61
N ASP A 84 4.25 -10.30 -10.70
CA ASP A 84 4.85 -9.52 -9.62
C ASP A 84 3.81 -9.29 -8.51
N ILE A 85 2.56 -9.05 -8.90
CA ILE A 85 1.42 -8.94 -7.98
C ILE A 85 1.24 -10.27 -7.22
N ALA A 86 1.28 -11.39 -7.95
CA ALA A 86 1.14 -12.71 -7.37
C ALA A 86 2.29 -13.01 -6.41
N GLU A 87 3.55 -12.76 -6.81
CA GLU A 87 4.72 -12.96 -5.98
C GLU A 87 4.66 -12.16 -4.69
N ARG A 88 4.18 -10.91 -4.77
CA ARG A 88 4.03 -10.04 -3.60
C ARG A 88 2.94 -10.51 -2.62
N LEU A 89 1.82 -11.03 -3.12
CA LEU A 89 0.62 -11.26 -2.31
C LEU A 89 0.37 -12.72 -1.92
N CYS A 90 0.92 -13.68 -2.66
CA CYS A 90 0.68 -15.10 -2.45
C CYS A 90 1.73 -15.76 -1.54
N ASN A 91 1.28 -16.74 -0.76
CA ASN A 91 2.21 -17.71 -0.19
C ASN A 91 2.72 -18.70 -1.26
N PRO A 92 3.78 -19.49 -1.01
CA PRO A 92 4.36 -20.37 -2.02
C PRO A 92 3.37 -21.36 -2.66
N THR A 93 2.41 -21.87 -1.88
CA THR A 93 1.39 -22.79 -2.36
C THR A 93 0.38 -22.09 -3.26
N GLU A 94 -0.07 -20.90 -2.88
CA GLU A 94 -0.96 -20.06 -3.71
C GLU A 94 -0.28 -19.68 -5.02
N LEU A 95 0.99 -19.27 -4.97
CA LEU A 95 1.77 -18.88 -6.14
C LEU A 95 1.91 -20.03 -7.15
N LYS A 96 2.16 -21.25 -6.65
CA LYS A 96 2.17 -22.46 -7.49
C LYS A 96 0.80 -22.74 -8.11
N ARG A 97 -0.29 -22.57 -7.36
CA ARG A 97 -1.67 -22.81 -7.86
C ARG A 97 -2.04 -21.84 -8.97
N THR A 98 -1.61 -20.59 -8.85
CA THR A 98 -1.84 -19.55 -9.85
C THR A 98 -0.87 -19.61 -11.02
N ARG A 99 0.10 -20.56 -11.03
CA ARG A 99 1.20 -20.60 -12.01
C ARG A 99 1.92 -19.25 -12.08
N ASN A 100 2.39 -18.77 -10.93
CA ASN A 100 3.12 -17.50 -10.81
C ASN A 100 2.37 -16.31 -11.44
N GLY A 101 1.05 -16.24 -11.22
CA GLY A 101 0.22 -15.15 -11.73
C GLY A 101 -0.39 -15.35 -13.13
N GLU A 102 -0.04 -16.41 -13.87
CA GLU A 102 -0.68 -16.70 -15.17
C GLU A 102 -2.18 -16.97 -15.04
N ARG A 103 -2.58 -17.68 -13.96
CA ARG A 103 -3.98 -17.94 -13.64
C ARG A 103 -4.49 -16.86 -12.69
N ARG A 104 -5.79 -16.61 -12.77
CA ARG A 104 -6.49 -15.64 -11.92
C ARG A 104 -6.33 -15.99 -10.43
N PRO A 105 -6.29 -14.99 -9.53
CA PRO A 105 -6.20 -15.21 -8.09
C PRO A 105 -7.42 -15.96 -7.55
N ASN A 106 -8.60 -15.69 -8.13
CA ASN A 106 -9.85 -16.39 -7.84
C ASN A 106 -10.87 -16.18 -8.98
N ALA A 107 -12.10 -16.67 -8.81
CA ALA A 107 -13.15 -16.59 -9.83
C ALA A 107 -13.76 -15.18 -10.02
N ARG A 108 -13.56 -14.26 -9.06
CA ARG A 108 -14.19 -12.93 -9.04
C ARG A 108 -13.23 -11.79 -9.36
N GLU A 109 -11.93 -11.97 -9.12
CA GLU A 109 -10.90 -10.94 -9.28
C GLU A 109 -9.92 -11.28 -10.42
N LYS A 110 -9.41 -10.25 -11.08
CA LYS A 110 -8.10 -10.24 -11.77
C LYS A 110 -7.02 -9.79 -10.78
N TRP A 111 -5.75 -9.95 -11.16
CA TRP A 111 -4.64 -9.56 -10.27
C TRP A 111 -4.65 -8.07 -9.92
N LEU A 112 -5.01 -7.20 -10.87
CA LEU A 112 -5.11 -5.76 -10.62
C LEU A 112 -6.25 -5.42 -9.64
N ASP A 113 -7.35 -6.17 -9.64
CA ASP A 113 -8.42 -6.03 -8.64
C ASP A 113 -7.92 -6.47 -7.24
N THR A 114 -7.20 -7.59 -7.20
CA THR A 114 -6.58 -8.08 -5.96
C THR A 114 -5.53 -7.10 -5.42
N GLN A 115 -4.74 -6.46 -6.29
CA GLN A 115 -3.82 -5.38 -5.93
C GLN A 115 -4.57 -4.15 -5.41
N ALA A 116 -5.64 -3.71 -6.06
CA ALA A 116 -6.46 -2.59 -5.60
C ALA A 116 -6.97 -2.81 -4.16
N ARG A 117 -7.42 -4.03 -3.84
CA ARG A 117 -7.83 -4.40 -2.48
C ARG A 117 -6.67 -4.40 -1.49
N ALA A 118 -5.48 -4.83 -1.91
CA ALA A 118 -4.28 -4.78 -1.07
C ALA A 118 -3.86 -3.32 -0.79
N LEU A 119 -3.85 -2.46 -1.81
CA LEU A 119 -3.52 -1.04 -1.72
C LEU A 119 -4.51 -0.28 -0.83
N PHE A 120 -5.81 -0.57 -0.94
CA PHE A 120 -6.80 0.02 -0.03
C PHE A 120 -6.53 -0.34 1.45
N GLN A 121 -6.14 -1.60 1.72
CA GLN A 121 -5.74 -1.99 3.07
C GLN A 121 -4.43 -1.32 3.51
N ALA A 122 -3.46 -1.21 2.61
CA ALA A 122 -2.19 -0.54 2.84
C ALA A 122 -2.38 0.95 3.19
N SER A 123 -3.16 1.68 2.40
CA SER A 123 -3.53 3.07 2.64
C SER A 123 -4.17 3.28 4.01
N ASN A 124 -5.12 2.42 4.39
CA ASN A 124 -5.74 2.48 5.72
C ASN A 124 -4.74 2.17 6.84
N ARG A 125 -3.80 1.24 6.62
CA ARG A 125 -2.74 0.91 7.59
C ARG A 125 -1.77 2.09 7.76
N ALA A 126 -1.34 2.71 6.66
CA ALA A 126 -0.48 3.89 6.62
C ALA A 126 -1.13 5.09 7.32
N LYS A 127 -2.37 5.45 6.95
CA LYS A 127 -3.08 6.58 7.59
C LYS A 127 -3.26 6.38 9.11
N ARG A 128 -3.56 5.16 9.55
CA ARG A 128 -3.63 4.84 11.00
C ARG A 128 -2.28 4.97 11.69
N ALA A 129 -1.19 4.59 11.02
CA ALA A 129 0.16 4.72 11.56
C ALA A 129 0.60 6.19 11.64
N ILE A 130 0.33 6.99 10.62
CA ILE A 130 0.55 8.45 10.62
C ILE A 130 -0.17 9.09 11.80
N ARG A 131 -1.46 8.79 11.97
CA ARG A 131 -2.24 9.31 13.11
C ARG A 131 -1.58 8.99 14.46
N LYS A 132 -1.18 7.74 14.66
CA LYS A 132 -0.49 7.33 15.90
C LYS A 132 0.87 8.03 16.07
N ALA A 133 1.61 8.23 14.98
CA ALA A 133 2.89 8.93 15.00
C ALA A 133 2.74 10.43 15.34
N LEU A 134 1.62 11.06 14.99
CA LEU A 134 1.29 12.43 15.36
C LEU A 134 0.85 12.56 16.83
N GLU A 135 0.26 11.51 17.39
CA GLU A 135 -0.17 11.44 18.79
C GLU A 135 0.98 11.07 19.76
N ALA A 136 2.17 10.72 19.25
CA ALA A 136 3.31 10.17 20.00
C ALA A 136 4.53 11.11 20.07
#